data_AF-A0A940QH19-F1
#
_entry.id   AF-A0A940QH19-F1
#
_cell.length_a   1.000
_cell.length_b   1.000
_cell.length_c   1.000
_cell.angle_alpha   90.00
_cell.angle_beta   90.00
_cell.angle_gamma   90.00
#
_symmetry.space_group_name_H-M   'P 1'
#
loop_
_entity.id
_entity.type
_entity.pdbx_description
1 polymer ?
#
loop_
_entity_poly.entity_id
_entity_poly.type
_entity_poly.pdbx_seq_one_letter_code
_entity_poly.pdbx_strand_id
1 'polypeptide(L)'
;MNVELLIQHGSALYQPVVEEGIQWTTDRCGVPGSLKFTIVQDGRIEFEEGDAVRLQVNGEKVFFGFIFTKQRSKNGLINVTAYDQLRYLKNKDTYVYENKTASQFIQMIAEDFRLNIGSLEATSYVIPSRVEDNVTLFDMIQNALDLELQHKSELFVLYDDFGSLTLKNIASMKLDLLLSEGTGEDFDYTSSIDHATYNKIKLAYDNSEAGSRDIYIA
;
A
#
# COMPACT_ATOMS: atom_id res chain seq x y z
N MET A 1 4.51 9.79 25.39
CA MET A 1 3.85 9.07 24.28
C MET A 1 3.37 7.74 24.84
N ASN A 2 2.08 7.43 24.72
CA ASN A 2 1.52 6.14 25.13
C ASN A 2 1.41 5.24 23.89
N VAL A 3 2.02 4.06 23.92
CA VAL A 3 2.02 3.12 22.79
C VAL A 3 1.37 1.82 23.22
N GLU A 4 0.30 1.44 22.53
CA GLU A 4 -0.40 0.17 22.73
C GLU A 4 -0.22 -0.71 21.49
N LEU A 5 0.50 -1.82 21.64
CA LEU A 5 0.61 -2.87 20.63
C LEU A 5 -0.08 -4.12 21.16
N LEU A 6 -1.09 -4.61 20.43
CA LEU A 6 -1.82 -5.82 20.78
C LEU A 6 -1.73 -6.85 19.67
N ILE A 7 -1.63 -8.12 20.07
CA ILE A 7 -1.68 -9.28 19.19
C ILE A 7 -2.87 -10.13 19.60
N GLN A 8 -3.75 -10.44 18.65
CA GLN A 8 -4.90 -11.32 18.88
C GLN A 8 -4.59 -12.71 18.35
N HIS A 9 -4.66 -13.72 19.22
CA HIS A 9 -4.54 -15.13 18.87
C HIS A 9 -5.80 -15.88 19.32
N GLY A 10 -6.63 -16.30 18.37
CA GLY A 10 -7.96 -16.82 18.65
C GLY A 10 -8.82 -15.83 19.44
N SER A 11 -9.23 -16.20 20.65
CA SER A 11 -9.97 -15.35 21.58
C SER A 11 -9.08 -14.60 22.58
N ALA A 12 -7.78 -14.90 22.63
CA ALA A 12 -6.84 -14.25 23.53
C ALA A 12 -6.31 -12.96 22.90
N LEU A 13 -6.10 -11.95 23.75
CA LEU A 13 -5.51 -10.68 23.39
C LEU A 13 -4.26 -10.47 24.24
N TYR A 14 -3.11 -10.37 23.57
CA TYR A 14 -1.82 -10.22 24.21
C TYR A 14 -1.30 -8.80 24.02
N GLN A 15 -0.73 -8.25 25.09
CA GLN A 15 0.08 -7.03 25.05
C GLN A 15 1.54 -7.41 25.32
N PRO A 16 2.33 -7.71 24.27
CA PRO A 16 3.72 -8.14 24.46
C PRO A 16 4.59 -7.05 25.07
N VAL A 17 5.70 -7.48 25.68
CA VAL A 17 6.84 -6.60 25.98
C VAL A 17 7.61 -6.41 24.67
N VAL A 18 7.59 -5.18 24.16
CA VAL A 18 8.15 -4.79 22.86
C VAL A 18 9.44 -4.01 23.11
N GLU A 19 10.50 -4.31 22.35
CA GLU A 19 11.73 -3.51 22.35
C GLU A 19 11.50 -2.15 21.67
N GLU A 20 12.39 -1.19 21.92
CA GLU A 20 12.37 0.06 21.17
C GLU A 20 12.56 -0.17 19.66
N GLY A 21 12.08 0.77 18.83
CA GLY A 21 12.24 0.70 17.38
C GLY A 21 11.09 0.04 16.61
N ILE A 22 9.85 0.13 17.13
CA ILE A 22 8.66 -0.16 16.31
C ILE A 22 8.69 0.73 15.07
N GLN A 23 8.66 0.11 13.90
CA GLN A 23 8.70 0.80 12.62
C GLN A 23 7.41 0.55 11.85
N TRP A 24 6.64 1.61 11.62
CA TRP A 24 5.51 1.62 10.69
C TRP A 24 5.93 2.31 9.40
N THR A 25 5.73 1.65 8.26
CA THR A 25 6.08 2.18 6.94
C THR A 25 4.86 2.10 6.04
N THR A 26 4.57 3.20 5.35
CA THR A 26 3.52 3.31 4.33
C THR A 26 4.10 3.97 3.09
N ASP A 27 3.53 3.64 1.94
CA ASP A 27 3.83 4.27 0.66
C ASP A 27 2.53 4.71 0.01
N ARG A 28 2.61 5.76 -0.80
CA ARG A 28 1.43 6.32 -1.49
C ARG A 28 0.82 5.35 -2.52
N CYS A 29 1.62 4.44 -3.09
CA CYS A 29 1.20 3.61 -4.22
C CYS A 29 1.77 2.20 -4.17
N GLY A 30 0.92 1.21 -4.43
CA GLY A 30 1.36 -0.13 -4.86
C GLY A 30 2.11 -0.97 -3.82
N VAL A 31 2.18 -0.53 -2.56
CA VAL A 31 2.88 -1.23 -1.48
C VAL A 31 1.96 -1.30 -0.26
N PRO A 32 1.83 -2.47 0.39
CA PRO A 32 1.10 -2.57 1.63
C PRO A 32 1.83 -1.86 2.77
N GLY A 33 1.08 -1.25 3.68
CA GLY A 33 1.62 -0.77 4.93
C GLY A 33 2.23 -1.94 5.70
N SER A 34 3.38 -1.69 6.34
CA SER A 34 4.09 -2.69 7.13
C SER A 34 4.39 -2.20 8.53
N LEU A 35 4.27 -3.11 9.49
CA LEU A 35 4.66 -2.89 10.87
C LEU A 35 5.74 -3.90 11.23
N LYS A 36 6.91 -3.40 11.62
CA LYS A 36 8.04 -4.21 12.12
C LYS A 36 8.28 -3.87 13.57
N PHE A 37 8.41 -4.89 14.40
CA PHE A 37 8.67 -4.74 15.83
C PHE A 37 9.33 -5.99 16.39
N THR A 38 10.00 -5.84 17.52
CA THR A 38 10.67 -6.94 18.21
C THR A 38 10.05 -7.14 19.58
N ILE A 39 9.73 -8.37 19.94
CA ILE A 39 9.19 -8.70 21.26
C ILE A 39 10.12 -9.61 22.04
N VAL A 40 10.07 -9.49 23.36
CA VAL A 40 10.77 -10.39 24.29
C VAL A 40 9.91 -11.61 24.55
N GLN A 41 10.45 -12.81 24.30
CA GLN A 41 9.77 -14.06 24.59
C GLN A 41 9.79 -14.34 26.09
N ASP A 42 8.68 -14.07 26.77
CA ASP A 42 8.50 -14.27 28.21
C ASP A 42 7.91 -15.66 28.57
N GLY A 43 7.63 -16.48 27.56
CA GLY A 43 7.02 -17.81 27.70
C GLY A 43 5.53 -17.82 27.99
N ARG A 44 4.87 -16.65 28.01
CA ARG A 44 3.42 -16.50 28.25
C ARG A 44 2.65 -16.14 27.00
N ILE A 45 3.31 -15.49 26.03
CA ILE A 45 2.69 -15.10 24.77
C ILE A 45 2.74 -16.25 23.75
N GLU A 46 1.57 -16.62 23.24
CA GLU A 46 1.41 -17.57 22.14
C GLU A 46 0.73 -16.84 20.97
N PHE A 47 1.39 -16.86 19.81
CA PHE A 47 0.88 -16.26 18.58
C PHE A 47 1.57 -16.87 17.35
N GLU A 48 0.90 -16.77 16.22
CA GLU A 48 1.29 -17.34 14.94
C GLU A 48 1.11 -16.39 13.77
N GLU A 49 1.71 -16.77 12.66
CA GLU A 49 1.51 -16.14 11.37
C GLU A 49 0.02 -16.20 11.00
N GLY A 50 -0.56 -15.06 10.61
CA GLY A 50 -1.99 -14.88 10.40
C GLY A 50 -2.71 -14.18 11.55
N ASP A 51 -2.13 -14.15 12.76
CA ASP A 51 -2.72 -13.43 13.89
C ASP A 51 -2.78 -11.93 13.62
N ALA A 52 -3.83 -11.28 14.12
CA ALA A 52 -4.04 -9.86 13.94
C ALA A 52 -3.17 -9.05 14.90
N VAL A 53 -2.62 -7.94 14.40
CA VAL A 53 -1.83 -6.97 15.18
C VAL A 53 -2.48 -5.61 15.06
N ARG A 54 -2.61 -4.93 16.20
CA ARG A 54 -3.05 -3.55 16.30
C ARG A 54 -1.96 -2.71 16.96
N LEU A 55 -1.68 -1.54 16.38
CA LEU A 55 -0.92 -0.48 17.01
C LEU A 55 -1.79 0.77 17.19
N GLN A 56 -1.78 1.30 18.40
CA GLN A 56 -2.32 2.63 18.72
C GLN A 56 -1.27 3.49 19.43
N VAL A 57 -1.27 4.78 19.13
CA VAL A 57 -0.39 5.76 19.76
C VAL A 57 -1.23 6.90 20.30
N ASN A 58 -1.14 7.15 21.60
CA ASN A 58 -1.96 8.12 22.33
C ASN A 58 -3.49 7.90 22.12
N GLY A 59 -3.92 6.65 21.92
CA GLY A 59 -5.32 6.29 21.63
C GLY A 59 -5.72 6.40 20.16
N GLU A 60 -4.86 6.99 19.31
CA GLU A 60 -5.10 7.07 17.87
C GLU A 60 -4.75 5.76 17.17
N LYS A 61 -5.57 5.40 16.19
CA LYS A 61 -5.40 4.21 15.36
C LYS A 61 -4.25 4.42 14.38
N VAL A 62 -3.19 3.60 14.49
CA VAL A 62 -2.00 3.74 13.63
C VAL A 62 -1.88 2.60 12.62
N PHE A 63 -2.05 1.36 13.07
CA PHE A 63 -1.90 0.19 12.20
C PHE A 63 -2.83 -0.94 12.63
N PHE A 64 -3.42 -1.61 11.66
CA PHE A 64 -4.11 -2.88 11.83
C PHE A 64 -3.71 -3.80 10.68
N GLY A 65 -3.31 -5.03 11.00
CA GLY A 65 -2.86 -5.97 9.99
C GLY A 65 -2.63 -7.36 10.57
N PHE A 66 -1.89 -8.17 9.84
CA PHE A 66 -1.69 -9.58 10.16
C PHE A 66 -0.21 -9.92 10.18
N ILE A 67 0.20 -10.85 11.05
CA ILE A 67 1.58 -11.31 11.15
C ILE A 67 1.91 -12.17 9.93
N PHE A 68 2.92 -11.78 9.16
CA PHE A 68 3.40 -12.56 8.02
C PHE A 68 4.70 -13.30 8.31
N THR A 69 5.52 -12.78 9.21
CA THR A 69 6.83 -13.36 9.48
C THR A 69 7.17 -13.22 10.94
N LYS A 70 7.63 -14.32 11.53
CA LYS A 70 8.13 -14.44 12.88
C LYS A 70 9.54 -15.04 12.83
N GLN A 71 10.54 -14.30 13.32
CA GLN A 71 11.92 -14.77 13.34
C GLN A 71 12.43 -14.76 14.77
N ARG A 72 12.88 -15.93 15.26
CA ARG A 72 13.40 -16.08 16.63
C ARG A 72 14.93 -16.06 16.62
N SER A 73 15.50 -15.38 17.60
CA SER A 73 16.94 -15.39 17.87
C SER A 73 17.27 -16.08 19.20
N LYS A 74 18.52 -16.52 19.36
CA LYS A 74 18.99 -17.29 20.53
C LYS A 74 18.89 -16.52 21.86
N ASN A 75 18.79 -15.20 21.81
CA ASN A 75 18.63 -14.31 22.96
C ASN A 75 17.17 -14.16 23.44
N GLY A 76 16.23 -14.94 22.89
CA GLY A 76 14.83 -14.88 23.30
C GLY A 76 14.06 -13.69 22.71
N LEU A 77 14.57 -13.09 21.64
CA LEU A 77 13.83 -12.07 20.89
C LEU A 77 13.09 -12.70 19.71
N ILE A 78 11.96 -12.09 19.38
CA ILE A 78 11.15 -12.44 18.21
C ILE A 78 10.95 -11.19 17.37
N ASN A 79 11.56 -11.15 16.19
CA ASN A 79 11.31 -10.12 15.20
C ASN A 79 10.04 -10.46 14.44
N VAL A 80 9.09 -9.53 14.43
CA VAL A 80 7.79 -9.69 13.80
C VAL A 80 7.66 -8.70 12.64
N THR A 81 7.18 -9.18 11.50
CA THR A 81 6.74 -8.34 10.39
C THR A 81 5.28 -8.62 10.13
N ALA A 82 4.46 -7.58 10.25
CA ALA A 82 3.05 -7.59 9.92
C ALA A 82 2.79 -6.68 8.72
N TYR A 83 1.77 -7.01 7.93
CA TYR A 83 1.27 -6.15 6.85
C TYR A 83 -0.21 -5.89 7.03
N ASP A 84 -0.68 -4.74 6.56
CA ASP A 84 -2.10 -4.45 6.43
C ASP A 84 -2.76 -5.35 5.36
N GLN A 85 -4.07 -5.23 5.20
CA GLN A 85 -4.81 -6.06 4.25
C GLN A 85 -4.46 -5.80 2.78
N LEU A 86 -3.80 -4.67 2.45
CA LEU A 86 -3.36 -4.43 1.07
C LEU A 86 -2.34 -5.47 0.63
N ARG A 87 -1.72 -6.20 1.57
CA ARG A 87 -0.81 -7.30 1.25
C ARG A 87 -1.45 -8.38 0.39
N TYR A 88 -2.77 -8.56 0.48
CA TYR A 88 -3.53 -9.48 -0.35
C TYR A 88 -3.71 -8.99 -1.79
N LEU A 89 -3.59 -7.68 -2.05
CA LEU A 89 -3.58 -7.11 -3.40
C LEU A 89 -2.29 -7.42 -4.18
N LYS A 90 -1.28 -8.01 -3.54
CA LYS A 90 -0.09 -8.56 -4.24
C LYS A 90 -0.36 -9.90 -4.93
N ASN A 91 -1.51 -10.52 -4.69
CA ASN A 91 -1.91 -11.72 -5.44
C ASN A 91 -2.08 -11.38 -6.92
N LYS A 92 -1.84 -12.37 -7.78
CA LYS A 92 -2.03 -12.24 -9.23
C LYS A 92 -3.33 -12.91 -9.65
N ASP A 93 -3.98 -12.33 -10.63
CA ASP A 93 -5.18 -12.89 -11.25
C ASP A 93 -5.32 -12.39 -12.70
N THR A 94 -6.41 -12.79 -13.36
CA THR A 94 -6.82 -12.30 -14.67
C THR A 94 -8.26 -11.75 -14.60
N TYR A 95 -8.44 -10.49 -14.96
CA TYR A 95 -9.74 -9.82 -14.98
C TYR A 95 -10.05 -9.25 -16.36
N VAL A 96 -11.32 -9.39 -16.76
CA VAL A 96 -11.90 -8.64 -17.87
C VAL A 96 -13.05 -7.81 -17.29
N TYR A 97 -13.02 -6.50 -17.51
CA TYR A 97 -14.05 -5.62 -17.01
C TYR A 97 -14.39 -4.53 -18.02
N GLU A 98 -15.67 -4.19 -18.07
CA GLU A 98 -16.24 -3.26 -19.05
C GLU A 98 -17.19 -2.29 -18.38
N ASN A 99 -17.18 -1.05 -18.87
CA ASN A 99 -18.02 0.05 -18.40
C ASN A 99 -17.99 0.24 -16.87
N LYS A 100 -16.79 0.20 -16.28
CA LYS A 100 -16.58 0.42 -14.84
C LYS A 100 -15.71 1.64 -14.58
N THR A 101 -16.00 2.38 -13.52
CA THR A 101 -15.05 3.34 -12.96
C THR A 101 -13.98 2.61 -12.13
N ALA A 102 -12.87 3.29 -11.82
CA ALA A 102 -11.83 2.71 -10.97
C ALA A 102 -12.37 2.35 -9.58
N SER A 103 -13.20 3.21 -8.97
CA SER A 103 -13.84 2.91 -7.68
C SER A 103 -14.74 1.67 -7.74
N GLN A 104 -15.48 1.47 -8.82
CA GLN A 104 -16.32 0.28 -9.02
C GLN A 104 -15.49 -0.99 -9.24
N PHE A 105 -14.37 -0.88 -9.96
CA PHE A 105 -13.44 -1.98 -10.15
C PHE A 105 -12.76 -2.38 -8.84
N ILE A 106 -12.34 -1.40 -8.03
CA ILE A 106 -11.78 -1.64 -6.69
C ILE A 106 -12.79 -2.33 -5.78
N GLN A 107 -14.06 -1.88 -5.80
CA GLN A 107 -15.13 -2.53 -5.04
C GLN A 107 -15.31 -3.98 -5.44
N MET A 108 -15.30 -4.29 -6.74
CA MET A 108 -15.40 -5.66 -7.25
C MET A 108 -14.24 -6.54 -6.76
N ILE A 109 -12.99 -6.07 -6.85
CA ILE A 109 -11.83 -6.79 -6.30
C ILE A 109 -11.98 -7.03 -4.80
N ALA A 110 -12.41 -6.00 -4.06
CA ALA A 110 -12.58 -6.11 -2.62
C ALA A 110 -13.64 -7.15 -2.23
N GLU A 111 -14.74 -7.25 -2.99
CA GLU A 111 -15.77 -8.28 -2.80
C GLU A 111 -15.23 -9.69 -3.09
N ASP A 112 -14.54 -9.87 -4.22
CA ASP A 112 -13.98 -11.17 -4.64
C ASP A 112 -12.94 -11.70 -3.65
N PHE A 113 -12.08 -10.82 -3.13
CA PHE A 113 -11.03 -11.16 -2.18
C PHE A 113 -11.44 -11.00 -0.71
N ARG A 114 -12.71 -10.65 -0.45
CA ARG A 114 -13.28 -10.45 0.89
C ARG A 114 -12.48 -9.45 1.74
N LEU A 115 -12.00 -8.38 1.11
CA LEU A 115 -11.33 -7.28 1.78
C LEU A 115 -12.38 -6.42 2.50
N ASN A 116 -12.01 -5.88 3.66
CA ASN A 116 -12.88 -4.96 4.36
C ASN A 116 -12.88 -3.62 3.62
N ILE A 117 -14.04 -3.15 3.18
CA ILE A 117 -14.18 -1.89 2.47
C ILE A 117 -14.41 -0.75 3.48
N GLY A 118 -13.62 0.31 3.35
CA GLY A 118 -13.78 1.58 4.06
C GLY A 118 -14.46 2.63 3.18
N SER A 119 -13.91 3.85 3.17
CA SER A 119 -14.43 4.92 2.31
C SER A 119 -13.83 4.81 0.92
N LEU A 120 -14.66 4.50 -0.09
CA LEU A 120 -14.26 4.56 -1.50
C LEU A 120 -14.87 5.79 -2.15
N GLU A 121 -14.08 6.86 -2.32
CA GLU A 121 -14.53 8.02 -3.09
C GLU A 121 -14.78 7.63 -4.55
N ALA A 122 -15.91 8.10 -5.10
CA ALA A 122 -16.30 7.76 -6.46
C ALA A 122 -15.35 8.41 -7.46
N THR A 123 -14.80 7.60 -8.37
CA THR A 123 -14.08 8.11 -9.54
C THR A 123 -15.05 8.32 -10.70
N SER A 124 -14.67 9.13 -11.69
CA SER A 124 -15.60 9.68 -12.68
C SER A 124 -15.35 9.20 -14.12
N TYR A 125 -14.17 8.67 -14.42
CA TYR A 125 -13.88 8.08 -15.72
C TYR A 125 -14.44 6.65 -15.79
N VAL A 126 -15.23 6.39 -16.83
CA VAL A 126 -15.75 5.04 -17.12
C VAL A 126 -14.80 4.37 -18.09
N ILE A 127 -14.15 3.29 -17.66
CA ILE A 127 -13.25 2.48 -18.46
C ILE A 127 -14.11 1.61 -19.40
N PRO A 128 -14.06 1.79 -20.73
CA PRO A 128 -14.98 1.10 -21.64
C PRO A 128 -14.81 -0.42 -21.62
N SER A 129 -13.56 -0.90 -21.74
CA SER A 129 -13.21 -2.31 -21.65
C SER A 129 -11.71 -2.42 -21.34
N ARG A 130 -11.34 -3.41 -20.53
CA ARG A 130 -9.95 -3.69 -20.19
C ARG A 130 -9.76 -5.15 -19.86
N VAL A 131 -8.61 -5.68 -20.29
CA VAL A 131 -8.13 -7.03 -19.99
C VAL A 131 -6.84 -6.87 -19.20
N GLU A 132 -6.81 -7.46 -18.01
CA GLU A 132 -5.64 -7.54 -17.15
C GLU A 132 -5.29 -9.02 -17.01
N ASP A 133 -4.14 -9.46 -17.53
CA ASP A 133 -3.79 -10.89 -17.59
C ASP A 133 -2.59 -11.22 -16.71
N ASN A 134 -2.80 -12.06 -15.69
CA ASN A 134 -1.79 -12.57 -14.76
C ASN A 134 -0.87 -11.48 -14.14
N VAL A 135 -1.48 -10.35 -13.79
CA VAL A 135 -0.83 -9.22 -13.10
C VAL A 135 -1.33 -9.11 -11.66
N THR A 136 -0.65 -8.35 -10.80
CA THR A 136 -1.12 -8.23 -9.42
C THR A 136 -2.38 -7.38 -9.36
N LEU A 137 -3.27 -7.64 -8.39
CA LEU A 137 -4.46 -6.81 -8.18
C LEU A 137 -4.08 -5.35 -7.94
N PHE A 138 -2.94 -5.10 -7.27
CA PHE A 138 -2.36 -3.78 -7.14
C PHE A 138 -2.11 -3.13 -8.50
N ASP A 139 -1.44 -3.82 -9.42
CA ASP A 139 -1.16 -3.28 -10.75
C ASP A 139 -2.46 -2.97 -11.51
N MET A 140 -3.46 -3.86 -11.43
CA MET A 140 -4.78 -3.63 -12.04
C MET A 140 -5.47 -2.39 -11.49
N ILE A 141 -5.45 -2.21 -10.17
CA ILE A 141 -6.04 -1.04 -9.52
C ILE A 141 -5.27 0.23 -9.91
N GLN A 142 -3.94 0.20 -9.88
CA GLN A 142 -3.11 1.34 -10.27
C GLN A 142 -3.34 1.72 -11.73
N ASN A 143 -3.43 0.75 -12.64
CA ASN A 143 -3.78 0.98 -14.03
C ASN A 143 -5.14 1.68 -14.19
N ALA A 144 -6.16 1.26 -13.42
CA ALA A 144 -7.47 1.89 -13.44
C ALA A 144 -7.44 3.33 -12.91
N LEU A 145 -6.66 3.59 -11.86
CA LEU A 145 -6.46 4.93 -11.29
C LEU A 145 -5.62 5.83 -12.21
N ASP A 146 -4.65 5.28 -12.95
CA ASP A 146 -3.88 6.00 -13.95
C ASP A 146 -4.76 6.46 -15.12
N LEU A 147 -5.74 5.63 -15.52
CA LEU A 147 -6.76 6.05 -16.51
C LEU A 147 -7.63 7.20 -15.98
N GLU A 148 -8.03 7.16 -14.70
CA GLU A 148 -8.72 8.30 -14.07
C GLU A 148 -7.86 9.57 -14.15
N LEU A 149 -6.59 9.48 -13.77
CA LEU A 149 -5.65 10.60 -13.82
C LEU A 149 -5.49 11.14 -15.26
N GLN A 150 -5.32 10.26 -16.25
CA GLN A 150 -5.12 10.65 -17.64
C GLN A 150 -6.35 11.35 -18.23
N HIS A 151 -7.56 10.88 -17.91
CA HIS A 151 -8.78 11.38 -18.53
C HIS A 151 -9.48 12.50 -17.74
N LYS A 152 -9.27 12.57 -16.43
CA LYS A 152 -9.96 13.51 -15.53
C LYS A 152 -9.00 14.44 -14.79
N SER A 153 -7.70 14.17 -14.84
CA SER A 153 -6.68 14.91 -14.08
C SER A 153 -6.91 14.87 -12.57
N GLU A 154 -7.57 13.81 -12.09
CA GLU A 154 -7.82 13.58 -10.68
C GLU A 154 -6.90 12.47 -10.18
N LEU A 155 -6.12 12.77 -9.13
CA LEU A 155 -5.22 11.81 -8.51
C LEU A 155 -5.87 11.25 -7.24
N PHE A 156 -5.92 9.92 -7.16
CA PHE A 156 -6.45 9.19 -6.02
C PHE A 156 -5.35 8.37 -5.35
N VAL A 157 -5.51 8.12 -4.05
CA VAL A 157 -4.63 7.29 -3.22
C VAL A 157 -5.46 6.19 -2.60
N LEU A 158 -5.04 4.95 -2.84
CA LEU A 158 -5.57 3.75 -2.20
C LEU A 158 -4.67 3.40 -1.02
N TYR A 159 -5.25 3.27 0.17
CA TYR A 159 -4.51 2.89 1.38
C TYR A 159 -5.40 2.10 2.34
N ASP A 160 -4.79 1.50 3.36
CA ASP A 160 -5.52 0.87 4.46
C ASP A 160 -5.72 1.87 5.59
N ASP A 161 -6.98 2.11 5.95
CA ASP A 161 -7.36 2.90 7.11
C ASP A 161 -7.76 1.96 8.24
N PHE A 162 -6.75 1.41 8.91
CA PHE A 162 -6.91 0.57 10.08
C PHE A 162 -7.81 -0.66 9.83
N GLY A 163 -7.42 -1.45 8.82
CA GLY A 163 -8.11 -2.67 8.39
C GLY A 163 -9.30 -2.40 7.47
N SER A 164 -9.33 -1.25 6.80
CA SER A 164 -10.38 -0.83 5.88
C SER A 164 -9.80 -0.23 4.60
N LEU A 165 -10.11 -0.85 3.45
CA LEU A 165 -9.67 -0.42 2.13
C LEU A 165 -10.29 0.93 1.79
N THR A 166 -9.45 1.95 1.66
CA THR A 166 -9.89 3.33 1.52
C THR A 166 -9.28 3.96 0.27
N LEU A 167 -10.12 4.65 -0.50
CA LEU A 167 -9.75 5.38 -1.71
C LEU A 167 -10.13 6.85 -1.52
N LYS A 168 -9.15 7.75 -1.64
CA LYS A 168 -9.34 9.20 -1.46
C LYS A 168 -8.73 9.98 -2.60
N ASN A 169 -9.41 11.04 -3.05
CA ASN A 169 -8.83 12.04 -3.93
C ASN A 169 -7.82 12.88 -3.13
N ILE A 170 -6.62 13.11 -3.66
CA ILE A 170 -5.59 13.90 -2.96
C ILE A 170 -6.05 15.32 -2.61
N ALA A 171 -6.99 15.88 -3.39
CA ALA A 171 -7.51 17.21 -3.15
C ALA A 171 -8.31 17.30 -1.85
N SER A 172 -8.95 16.21 -1.41
CA SER A 172 -9.69 16.13 -0.15
C SER A 172 -8.80 15.83 1.06
N MET A 173 -7.54 15.43 0.82
CA MET A 173 -6.56 15.08 1.87
C MET A 173 -5.66 16.25 2.29
N LYS A 174 -5.93 17.47 1.82
CA LYS A 174 -5.13 18.65 2.16
C LYS A 174 -5.24 18.96 3.65
N LEU A 175 -4.09 19.01 4.32
CA LEU A 175 -3.98 19.43 5.71
C LEU A 175 -3.77 20.93 5.78
N ASP A 176 -4.38 21.56 6.79
CA ASP A 176 -4.07 22.94 7.20
C ASP A 176 -2.78 22.94 8.04
N LEU A 177 -1.70 22.46 7.44
CA LEU A 177 -0.39 22.33 8.06
C LEU A 177 0.66 23.05 7.20
N LEU A 178 1.36 24.01 7.81
CA LEU A 178 2.49 24.69 7.21
C LEU A 178 3.79 24.14 7.79
N LEU A 179 4.60 23.50 6.96
CA LEU A 179 5.96 23.16 7.31
C LEU A 179 6.85 24.40 7.13
N SER A 180 7.53 24.80 8.20
CA SER A 180 8.43 25.95 8.26
C SER A 180 9.72 25.58 8.99
N GLU A 181 10.71 26.47 8.94
CA GLU A 181 11.97 26.34 9.69
C GLU A 181 11.74 26.10 11.19
N GLY A 182 10.70 26.70 11.77
CA GLY A 182 10.39 26.54 13.20
C GLY A 182 9.65 25.24 13.56
N THR A 183 9.16 24.49 12.58
CA THR A 183 8.36 23.26 12.79
C THR A 183 9.03 22.01 12.22
N GLY A 184 9.97 22.15 11.29
CA GLY A 184 10.82 21.07 10.81
C GLY A 184 12.00 20.84 11.75
N GLU A 185 12.42 19.60 11.91
CA GLU A 185 13.60 19.26 12.72
C GLU A 185 14.87 19.19 11.86
N ASP A 186 14.85 18.36 10.83
CA ASP A 186 15.95 18.19 9.87
C ASP A 186 15.39 17.84 8.48
N PHE A 187 16.20 17.96 7.43
CA PHE A 187 15.83 17.55 6.07
C PHE A 187 17.03 16.98 5.31
N ASP A 188 16.79 15.94 4.52
CA ASP A 188 17.72 15.45 3.52
C ASP A 188 17.18 15.80 2.13
N TYR A 189 17.98 16.48 1.32
CA TYR A 189 17.62 16.88 -0.04
C TYR A 189 18.73 16.50 -1.02
N THR A 190 18.37 15.66 -1.98
CA THR A 190 19.27 15.25 -3.06
C THR A 190 18.64 15.60 -4.41
N SER A 191 19.39 16.29 -5.26
CA SER A 191 19.08 16.51 -6.67
C SER A 191 20.17 15.88 -7.54
N SER A 192 19.81 15.13 -8.57
CA SER A 192 20.78 14.46 -9.46
C SER A 192 20.35 14.57 -10.92
N ILE A 193 21.32 14.77 -11.83
CA ILE A 193 21.11 14.67 -13.28
C ILE A 193 21.12 13.21 -13.75
N ASP A 194 21.66 12.29 -12.96
CA ASP A 194 21.77 10.87 -13.33
C ASP A 194 20.39 10.18 -13.37
N HIS A 195 19.37 10.81 -12.79
CA HIS A 195 18.01 10.30 -12.75
C HIS A 195 17.07 11.22 -13.55
N ALA A 196 16.30 10.64 -14.46
CA ALA A 196 15.22 11.28 -15.20
C ALA A 196 15.59 12.55 -16.02
N THR A 197 16.88 12.83 -16.26
CA THR A 197 17.29 13.82 -17.27
C THR A 197 17.69 13.10 -18.56
N TYR A 198 17.05 13.50 -19.65
CA TYR A 198 17.29 12.92 -20.97
C TYR A 198 17.53 14.06 -21.95
N ASN A 199 18.63 13.98 -22.69
CA ASN A 199 18.94 14.91 -23.78
C ASN A 199 18.46 14.40 -25.15
N LYS A 200 17.98 13.15 -25.20
CA LYS A 200 17.54 12.46 -26.41
C LYS A 200 16.66 11.28 -26.05
N ILE A 201 15.50 11.15 -26.69
CA ILE A 201 14.58 10.03 -26.49
C ILE A 201 14.59 9.18 -27.77
N LYS A 202 14.94 7.89 -27.64
CA LYS A 202 14.88 6.92 -28.75
C LYS A 202 13.72 5.96 -28.51
N LEU A 203 12.67 6.09 -29.32
CA LEU A 203 11.54 5.18 -29.32
C LEU A 203 11.76 4.10 -30.40
N ALA A 204 11.73 2.83 -30.00
CA ALA A 204 11.82 1.71 -30.91
C ALA A 204 10.45 1.05 -31.01
N TYR A 205 9.90 0.96 -32.21
CA TYR A 205 8.63 0.31 -32.51
C TYR A 205 8.89 -0.93 -33.36
N ASP A 206 8.50 -2.09 -32.86
CA ASP A 206 8.57 -3.34 -33.64
C ASP A 206 7.35 -3.41 -34.56
N ASN A 207 7.58 -3.18 -35.85
CA ASN A 207 6.54 -3.20 -36.88
C ASN A 207 6.38 -4.62 -37.41
N SER A 208 5.43 -5.35 -36.83
CA SER A 208 5.12 -6.73 -37.18
C SER A 208 4.70 -6.93 -38.64
N GLU A 209 4.16 -5.90 -39.30
CA GLU A 209 3.74 -5.95 -40.71
C GLU A 209 4.92 -5.79 -41.67
N ALA A 210 5.86 -4.89 -41.36
CA ALA A 210 7.05 -4.64 -42.17
C ALA A 210 8.20 -5.61 -41.87
N GLY A 211 8.14 -6.34 -40.74
CA GLY A 211 9.23 -7.19 -40.26
C GLY A 211 10.47 -6.40 -39.84
N SER A 212 10.33 -5.10 -39.55
CA SER A 212 11.41 -4.18 -39.20
C SER A 212 11.16 -3.51 -37.86
N ARG A 213 12.23 -2.97 -37.27
CA ARG A 213 12.18 -2.12 -36.09
C ARG A 213 12.33 -0.67 -36.51
N ASP A 214 11.27 0.10 -36.37
CA ASP A 214 11.25 1.53 -36.67
C ASP A 214 11.83 2.30 -35.48
N ILE A 215 12.70 3.26 -35.76
CA ILE A 215 13.41 4.04 -34.75
C ILE A 215 13.03 5.51 -34.91
N TYR A 216 12.40 6.06 -33.87
CA TYR A 216 12.07 7.48 -33.77
C TYR A 216 12.97 8.12 -32.72
N ILE A 217 13.54 9.28 -33.06
CA ILE A 217 14.45 10.00 -32.19
C ILE A 217 13.97 11.44 -32.08
N ALA A 218 13.75 11.91 -30.85
CA ALA A 218 13.49 13.30 -30.51
C ALA A 218 14.62 13.83 -29.61
#